data_AF-A0A962KDX7-F1
#
_entry.id   AF-A0A962KDX7-F1
#
_cell.length_a   1.000
_cell.length_b   1.000
_cell.length_c   1.000
_cell.angle_alpha   90.00
_cell.angle_beta   90.00
_cell.angle_gamma   90.00
#
_symmetry.space_group_name_H-M   'P 1'
#
loop_
_entity.id
_entity.type
_entity.pdbx_description
1 polymer ?
#
loop_
_entity_poly.entity_id
_entity_poly.type
_entity_poly.pdbx_seq_one_letter_code
_entity_poly.pdbx_strand_id
1 'polypeptide(L)' 'MGIGFGGTPIGHRIDVLQLSDDGSAVVDVAEMIQWMEAGRFRALVLGPDGSLYAAVDEGTIYKLPPGN' A
#
# COMPACT_ATOMS: atom_id res chain seq x y z
N MET A 1 -2.00 -7.43 6.48
CA MET A 1 -1.98 -8.90 6.37
C MET A 1 -3.38 -9.32 5.95
N GLY A 2 -3.61 -9.54 4.65
CA GLY A 2 -4.87 -10.12 4.19
C GLY A 2 -4.86 -11.61 4.47
N ILE A 3 -5.76 -12.09 5.30
CA ILE A 3 -5.83 -13.53 5.67
C ILE A 3 -6.64 -14.37 4.67
N GLY A 4 -6.99 -13.84 3.49
CA GLY A 4 -7.82 -14.57 2.53
C GLY A 4 -9.33 -14.55 2.84
N PHE A 5 -9.78 -13.75 3.81
CA PHE A 5 -11.18 -13.73 4.24
C PHE A 5 -11.98 -12.66 3.48
N GLY A 6 -13.24 -12.96 3.14
CA GLY A 6 -14.15 -12.00 2.49
C GLY A 6 -13.80 -11.62 1.03
N GLY A 7 -13.05 -12.47 0.30
CA GLY A 7 -12.62 -12.19 -1.08
C GLY A 7 -11.31 -11.41 -1.19
N THR A 8 -10.70 -11.06 -0.06
CA THR A 8 -9.37 -10.42 0.01
C THR A 8 -8.30 -11.40 -0.48
N PRO A 9 -7.51 -11.09 -1.53
CA PRO A 9 -6.37 -11.91 -1.92
C PRO A 9 -5.44 -12.23 -0.75
N ILE A 10 -4.97 -13.48 -0.69
CA ILE A 10 -3.99 -13.93 0.30
C ILE A 10 -2.66 -13.23 -0.01
N GLY A 11 -2.13 -12.47 0.95
CA GLY A 11 -0.81 -11.86 0.81
C GLY A 11 -0.69 -10.45 1.36
N HIS A 12 0.34 -9.77 0.88
CA HIS A 12 0.77 -8.45 1.29
C HIS A 12 0.38 -7.45 0.21
N ARG A 13 -0.34 -6.42 0.58
CA ARG A 13 -0.79 -5.37 -0.33
C ARG A 13 -0.82 -4.03 0.40
N ILE A 14 -0.79 -2.97 -0.39
CA ILE A 14 -1.08 -1.62 0.07
C ILE A 14 -2.42 -1.24 -0.55
N ASP A 15 -3.41 -0.96 0.29
CA ASP A 15 -4.71 -0.45 -0.15
C ASP A 15 -4.66 1.08 -0.06
N VAL A 16 -4.89 1.75 -1.18
CA VAL A 16 -4.98 3.21 -1.26
C VAL A 16 -6.45 3.60 -1.21
N LEU A 17 -6.82 4.33 -0.17
CA LEU A 17 -8.19 4.80 0.04
C LEU A 17 -8.32 6.22 -0.49
N GLN A 18 -9.26 6.44 -1.40
CA GLN A 18 -9.70 7.79 -1.72
C GLN A 18 -10.82 8.19 -0.76
N LEU A 19 -10.64 9.31 -0.08
CA LEU A 19 -11.63 9.89 0.81
C LEU A 19 -12.45 10.97 0.07
N SER A 20 -13.67 11.22 0.54
CA SER A 20 -14.44 12.41 0.18
C SER A 20 -13.70 13.69 0.58
N ASP A 21 -14.06 14.82 -0.01
CA ASP A 21 -13.40 16.12 0.23
C ASP A 21 -13.41 16.53 1.72
N ASP A 22 -14.45 16.12 2.46
CA ASP A 22 -14.60 16.36 3.89
C ASP A 22 -13.99 15.24 4.77
N GLY A 23 -13.40 14.21 4.16
CA GLY A 23 -12.80 13.06 4.83
C GLY A 23 -13.78 12.13 5.54
N SER A 24 -15.10 12.28 5.34
CA SER A 24 -16.11 11.54 6.10
C SER A 24 -16.44 10.15 5.52
N ALA A 25 -16.13 9.91 4.25
CA ALA A 25 -16.42 8.66 3.55
C ALA A 25 -15.26 8.19 2.68
N VAL A 26 -15.16 6.87 2.49
CA VAL A 26 -14.32 6.26 1.45
C VAL A 26 -15.13 6.23 0.16
N VAL A 27 -14.59 6.82 -0.90
CA VAL A 27 -15.25 6.90 -2.21
C VAL A 27 -14.64 5.96 -3.24
N ASP A 28 -13.39 5.53 -3.04
CA ASP A 28 -12.72 4.52 -3.88
C ASP A 28 -11.61 3.78 -3.11
N VAL A 29 -11.27 2.58 -3.58
CA VAL A 29 -10.18 1.74 -3.04
C VAL A 29 -9.38 1.14 -4.19
N ALA A 30 -8.09 1.48 -4.27
CA ALA A 30 -7.15 0.89 -5.21
C ALA A 30 -6.21 -0.10 -4.50
N GLU A 31 -6.12 -1.34 -5.01
CA GLU A 31 -5.25 -2.37 -4.46
C GLU A 31 -3.89 -2.41 -5.19
N MET A 32 -2.78 -2.32 -4.45
CA MET A 32 -1.42 -2.47 -5.00
C MET A 32 -0.85 -3.84 -4.63
N ILE A 33 -0.93 -4.81 -5.55
CA ILE A 33 -0.76 -6.24 -5.23
C ILE A 33 0.46 -6.93 -5.86
N GLN A 34 1.24 -6.28 -6.74
CA GLN A 34 1.98 -7.06 -7.76
C GLN A 34 3.43 -6.68 -8.07
N TRP A 35 4.04 -5.75 -7.33
CA TRP A 35 5.38 -5.25 -7.70
C TRP A 35 6.52 -5.72 -6.79
N MET A 36 6.21 -6.46 -5.73
CA MET A 36 7.15 -6.75 -4.64
C MET A 36 7.09 -8.22 -4.28
N GLU A 37 8.21 -8.74 -3.77
CA GLU A 37 8.19 -10.05 -3.12
C GLU A 37 7.24 -10.01 -1.91
N ALA A 38 6.64 -11.16 -1.62
CA ALA A 38 5.78 -11.31 -0.45
C ALA A 38 6.58 -11.01 0.83
N GLY A 39 6.16 -10.01 1.60
CA GLY A 39 6.82 -9.61 2.84
C GLY A 39 5.93 -8.72 3.70
N ARG A 40 6.15 -8.74 5.02
CA ARG A 40 5.28 -7.99 5.95
C ARG A 40 5.67 -6.51 5.97
N PHE A 41 4.84 -5.66 5.35
CA PHE A 41 5.00 -4.20 5.45
C PHE A 41 4.95 -3.74 6.91
N ARG A 42 5.91 -2.89 7.28
CA ARG A 42 6.07 -2.36 8.63
C ARG A 42 5.96 -0.85 8.73
N ALA A 43 6.32 -0.14 7.66
CA ALA A 43 6.16 1.30 7.58
C ALA A 43 5.93 1.75 6.12
N LEU A 44 5.18 2.84 5.97
CA LEU A 44 4.98 3.56 4.72
C LEU A 44 5.26 5.05 4.99
N VAL A 45 6.10 5.67 4.15
CA VAL A 45 6.43 7.10 4.26
C VAL A 45 6.45 7.74 2.88
N LEU A 46 5.84 8.91 2.75
CA LEU A 46 5.96 9.72 1.55
C LEU A 46 7.25 10.55 1.62
N GLY A 47 8.13 10.38 0.63
CA GLY A 47 9.34 11.16 0.49
C GLY A 47 9.06 12.58 0.00
N PRO A 48 10.00 13.53 0.22
CA PRO A 48 9.88 14.88 -0.32
C PRO A 48 9.91 14.92 -1.86
N ASP A 49 10.34 13.83 -2.50
CA ASP A 49 10.31 13.63 -3.95
C ASP A 49 8.96 13.07 -4.46
N GLY A 50 7.97 12.94 -3.58
CA GLY A 50 6.65 12.39 -3.90
C GLY A 50 6.61 10.86 -4.03
N SER A 51 7.74 10.16 -3.82
CA SER A 51 7.76 8.70 -3.88
C SER A 51 7.24 8.09 -2.57
N LEU A 52 6.52 6.97 -2.68
CA LEU A 52 6.17 6.17 -1.52
C LEU A 52 7.31 5.20 -1.19
N TYR A 53 7.78 5.21 0.06
CA TYR A 53 8.78 4.28 0.56
C TYR A 53 8.12 3.26 1.49
N ALA A 54 8.34 1.98 1.21
CA ALA A 54 7.77 0.88 1.98
C ALA A 54 8.86 0.01 2.60
N ALA A 55 8.90 -0.08 3.92
CA ALA A 55 9.79 -0.98 4.66
C ALA A 55 9.06 -2.29 4.98
N VAL A 56 9.74 -3.42 4.79
CA VAL A 56 9.25 -4.75 5.19
C VAL A 56 10.07 -5.33 6.33
N ASP A 57 9.49 -6.26 7.10
CA ASP A 57 10.14 -6.91 8.26
C ASP A 57 11.49 -7.57 7.88
N GLU A 58 11.62 -8.03 6.64
CA GLU A 58 12.82 -8.68 6.08
C GLU A 58 13.98 -7.70 5.82
N GLY A 59 13.78 -6.39 6.01
CA GLY A 59 14.81 -5.35 5.91
C GLY A 59 14.91 -4.66 4.55
N THR A 60 14.20 -5.15 3.54
CA THR A 60 14.11 -4.49 2.23
C THR A 60 13.31 -3.20 2.33
N ILE A 61 13.75 -2.16 1.60
CA ILE A 61 13.02 -0.90 1.43
C ILE A 61 12.71 -0.74 -0.05
N TYR A 62 11.42 -0.73 -0.39
CA TYR A 62 10.94 -0.48 -1.74
C TYR A 62 10.70 1.02 -1.95
N LYS A 63 11.03 1.53 -3.15
CA LYS A 63 10.70 2.88 -3.60
C LYS A 63 9.68 2.78 -4.73
N LEU A 64 8.54 3.45 -4.57
CA LEU A 64 7.52 3.58 -5.60
C LEU A 64 7.47 5.05 -6.03
N PRO A 65 8.04 5.40 -7.19
CA PRO A 65 7.96 6.75 -7.70
C PRO A 65 6.50 7.11 -8.07
N PRO A 66 6.17 8.42 -8.14
CA PRO A 66 4.90 8.86 -8.70
C PRO A 66 4.68 8.26 -10.10
N GLY A 67 3.45 7.87 -10.42
CA GLY A 67 3.07 7.56 -11.79
C GLY A 67 3.14 8.81 -12.66
N ASN A 68 3.50 8.65 -13.94
CA ASN A 68 3.29 9.69 -14.96
C ASN A 68 1.81 9.82 -15.31
#